data_AF-A0A3C0UCH6-F1
#
_entry.id   AF-A0A3C0UCH6-F1
#
_cell.length_a   1.000
_cell.length_b   1.000
_cell.length_c   1.000
_cell.angle_alpha   90.00
_cell.angle_beta   90.00
_cell.angle_gamma   90.00
#
_symmetry.space_group_name_H-M   'P 1'
#
loop_
_entity.id
_entity.type
_entity.pdbx_description
1 polymer ?
#
loop_
_entity_poly.entity_id
_entity_poly.type
_entity_poly.pdbx_seq_one_letter_code
_entity_poly.pdbx_strand_id
1 'polypeptide(L)'
;MEATIEAVQWAEQQEVDVITIHHDYIGISEWATGKWKTNNPITQSYAAFIRNYLQWVKFNKVAGHTGVEGNELADKLAGEALKKLP
;
A
#
# COMPACT_ATOMS: atom_id res chain seq x y z
N MET A 1 -1.39 4.87 -1.81
CA MET A 1 -1.16 4.16 -3.09
C MET A 1 0.32 4.10 -3.40
N GLU A 2 1.03 5.23 -3.44
CA GLU A 2 2.50 5.26 -3.64
C GLU A 2 3.25 4.40 -2.61
N ALA A 3 2.97 4.54 -1.31
CA ALA A 3 3.56 3.68 -0.28
C ALA A 3 3.32 2.17 -0.51
N THR A 4 2.18 1.79 -1.11
CA THR A 4 1.92 0.40 -1.48
C THR A 4 2.79 -0.03 -2.66
N ILE A 5 2.97 0.82 -3.66
CA ILE A 5 3.84 0.56 -4.81
C ILE A 5 5.29 0.37 -4.33
N GLU A 6 5.78 1.28 -3.49
CA GLU A 6 7.12 1.21 -2.93
C GLU A 6 7.34 -0.06 -2.09
N ALA A 7 6.37 -0.42 -1.23
CA ALA A 7 6.44 -1.65 -0.44
C ALA A 7 6.53 -2.91 -1.32
N VAL A 8 5.78 -2.95 -2.42
CA VAL A 8 5.82 -4.06 -3.39
C VAL A 8 7.15 -4.11 -4.12
N GLN A 9 7.66 -2.97 -4.60
CA GLN A 9 8.95 -2.89 -5.28
C GLN A 9 10.11 -3.29 -4.35
N TRP A 10 10.07 -2.82 -3.11
CA TRP A 10 11.06 -3.21 -2.11
C TRP A 10 11.01 -4.70 -1.84
N ALA A 11 9.82 -5.28 -1.68
CA ALA A 11 9.66 -6.72 -1.46
C ALA A 11 10.15 -7.56 -2.65
N GLU A 12 9.90 -7.11 -3.89
CA GLU A 12 10.42 -7.73 -5.11
C GLU A 12 11.96 -7.71 -5.14
N GLN A 13 12.57 -6.58 -4.76
CA GLN A 13 14.04 -6.45 -4.68
C GLN A 13 14.67 -7.31 -3.57
N GLN A 14 13.92 -7.58 -2.50
CA GLN A 14 14.36 -8.43 -1.40
C GLN A 14 14.00 -9.91 -1.61
N GLU A 15 13.46 -10.29 -2.78
CA GLU A 15 13.04 -11.66 -3.11
C GLU A 15 12.04 -12.23 -2.09
N VAL A 16 11.13 -11.40 -1.58
CA VAL A 16 10.12 -11.82 -0.60
C VAL A 16 8.93 -12.48 -1.31
N ASP A 17 8.61 -13.71 -0.90
CA ASP A 17 7.59 -14.54 -1.54
C ASP A 17 6.15 -14.02 -1.40
N VAL A 18 5.77 -13.46 -0.25
CA VAL A 18 4.40 -12.98 0.03
C VAL A 18 4.46 -11.81 1.00
N ILE A 19 3.74 -10.73 0.69
CA ILE A 19 3.58 -9.59 1.60
C ILE A 19 2.11 -9.31 1.90
N THR A 20 1.86 -8.74 3.08
CA THR A 20 0.53 -8.26 3.48
C THR A 20 0.57 -6.76 3.74
N ILE A 21 -0.08 -6.00 2.88
CA ILE A 21 -0.25 -4.56 3.00
C ILE A 21 -1.37 -4.28 3.98
N HIS A 22 -1.02 -3.71 5.12
CA HIS A 22 -1.97 -3.20 6.09
C HIS A 22 -2.35 -1.77 5.72
N HIS A 23 -3.64 -1.47 5.66
CA HIS A 23 -4.13 -0.15 5.27
C HIS A 23 -5.44 0.18 5.98
N ASP A 24 -5.65 1.45 6.28
CA ASP A 24 -6.87 1.97 6.90
C ASP A 24 -7.92 2.41 5.85
N TYR A 25 -7.44 2.83 4.68
CA TYR A 25 -8.29 3.29 3.59
C TYR A 25 -8.67 2.15 2.65
N ILE A 26 -9.96 1.80 2.62
CA ILE A 26 -10.48 0.65 1.85
C ILE A 26 -10.21 0.75 0.34
N GLY A 27 -10.08 1.96 -0.21
CA GLY A 27 -9.84 2.15 -1.65
C GLY A 27 -8.56 1.46 -2.14
N ILE A 28 -7.53 1.33 -1.29
CA ILE A 28 -6.26 0.66 -1.62
C ILE A 28 -6.51 -0.78 -2.11
N SER A 29 -7.25 -1.57 -1.33
CA SER A 29 -7.58 -2.95 -1.72
C SER A 29 -8.64 -3.03 -2.81
N GLU A 30 -9.61 -2.11 -2.82
CA GLU A 30 -10.75 -2.18 -3.75
C GLU A 30 -10.38 -1.79 -5.18
N TRP A 31 -9.47 -0.82 -5.38
CA TRP A 31 -8.91 -0.54 -6.70
C TRP A 31 -7.96 -1.65 -7.16
N ALA A 32 -7.17 -2.21 -6.25
CA ALA A 32 -6.27 -3.32 -6.57
C ALA A 32 -7.04 -4.56 -7.05
N THR A 33 -8.12 -4.92 -6.35
CA THR A 33 -8.99 -6.06 -6.70
C THR A 33 -9.98 -5.77 -7.85
N GLY A 34 -10.05 -4.52 -8.33
CA GLY A 34 -10.95 -4.12 -9.41
C GLY A 34 -12.43 -4.01 -9.03
N LYS A 35 -12.75 -4.06 -7.73
CA LYS A 35 -14.12 -3.85 -7.23
C LYS A 35 -14.58 -2.40 -7.36
N TRP A 36 -13.64 -1.45 -7.26
CA TRP A 36 -13.92 -0.03 -7.47
C TRP A 36 -13.44 0.41 -8.86
N LYS A 37 -14.24 1.25 -9.52
CA LYS A 37 -13.85 1.88 -10.79
C LYS A 37 -12.71 2.88 -10.56
N THR A 38 -11.77 2.89 -11.49
CA THR A 38 -10.64 3.81 -11.51
C THR A 38 -10.97 5.03 -12.39
N ASN A 39 -11.33 6.14 -11.75
CA ASN A 39 -11.88 7.32 -12.43
C ASN A 39 -10.82 8.37 -12.81
N ASN A 40 -9.57 8.18 -12.41
CA ASN A 40 -8.49 9.11 -12.70
C ASN A 40 -7.19 8.36 -13.07
N PRO A 41 -6.22 9.04 -13.72
CA PRO A 41 -4.97 8.41 -14.16
C PRO A 41 -4.18 7.75 -13.03
N ILE A 42 -4.21 8.33 -11.82
CA ILE A 42 -3.48 7.83 -10.66
C ILE A 42 -4.01 6.46 -10.23
N THR A 43 -5.33 6.35 -10.04
CA THR A 43 -6.00 5.09 -9.66
C THR A 43 -5.92 4.04 -10.76
N GLN A 44 -5.95 4.46 -12.03
CA GLN A 44 -5.75 3.56 -13.17
C GLN A 44 -4.33 2.98 -13.20
N SER A 45 -3.32 3.83 -13.06
CA SER A 45 -1.92 3.40 -13.01
C SER A 45 -1.65 2.47 -11.83
N TYR A 46 -2.14 2.84 -10.64
CA TYR A 46 -2.04 2.01 -9.44
C TYR A 46 -2.67 0.61 -9.65
N ALA A 47 -3.91 0.56 -10.15
CA ALA A 47 -4.61 -0.70 -10.38
C ALA A 47 -3.92 -1.56 -11.45
N ALA A 48 -3.39 -0.95 -12.51
CA ALA A 48 -2.64 -1.64 -13.56
C ALA A 48 -1.33 -2.23 -13.03
N PHE A 49 -0.60 -1.46 -12.23
CA PHE A 49 0.64 -1.91 -11.58
C PHE A 49 0.36 -3.09 -10.63
N ILE A 50 -0.50 -2.87 -9.63
CA ILE A 50 -0.68 -3.81 -8.52
C ILE A 50 -1.31 -5.14 -8.94
N ARG A 51 -2.07 -5.15 -10.05
CA ARG A 51 -2.72 -6.36 -10.58
C ARG A 51 -1.73 -7.49 -10.85
N ASN A 52 -0.53 -7.16 -11.34
CA ASN A 52 0.52 -8.14 -11.63
C ASN A 52 1.08 -8.80 -10.35
N TYR A 53 0.85 -8.17 -9.21
CA TYR A 53 1.40 -8.58 -7.92
C TYR A 53 0.35 -9.23 -7.00
N LEU A 54 -0.92 -9.26 -7.39
CA LEU A 54 -2.01 -9.81 -6.55
C LEU A 54 -1.86 -11.31 -6.20
N GLN A 55 -1.02 -12.04 -6.92
CA GLN A 55 -0.74 -13.44 -6.59
C GLN A 55 0.05 -13.59 -5.28
N TRP A 56 0.84 -12.58 -4.90
CA TRP A 56 1.69 -12.60 -3.73
C TRP A 56 1.54 -11.38 -2.80
N VAL A 57 0.80 -10.36 -3.22
CA VAL A 57 0.43 -9.20 -2.40
C VAL A 57 -0.98 -9.38 -1.86
N LYS A 58 -1.09 -9.44 -0.54
CA LYS A 58 -2.37 -9.50 0.18
C LYS A 58 -2.68 -8.15 0.81
N PHE A 59 -3.98 -7.87 0.97
CA PHE A 59 -4.46 -6.67 1.63
C PHE A 59 -5.16 -7.04 2.92
N ASN A 60 -4.79 -6.36 4.01
CA ASN A 60 -5.49 -6.45 5.28
C ASN A 60 -5.97 -5.05 5.68
N LYS A 61 -7.29 -4.85 5.65
CA LYS A 61 -7.86 -3.59 6.09
C LYS A 61 -7.85 -3.55 7.62
N VAL A 62 -7.10 -2.61 8.18
CA VAL A 62 -7.12 -2.31 9.61
C VAL A 62 -8.06 -1.15 9.88
N ALA A 63 -8.61 -1.06 11.08
CA ALA A 63 -9.33 0.14 11.48
C ALA A 63 -8.30 1.25 11.75
N GLY A 64 -8.57 2.46 11.27
CA GLY A 64 -7.77 3.62 11.63
C GLY A 64 -7.79 3.82 13.15
N HIS A 65 -6.66 4.15 13.74
CA HIS A 65 -6.49 4.42 15.19
C HIS A 65 -6.65 3.21 16.14
N THR A 66 -6.32 1.99 15.72
CA THR A 66 -6.34 0.81 16.62
C THR A 66 -5.03 0.47 17.33
N GLY A 67 -4.02 1.36 17.32
CA GLY A 67 -2.76 1.10 18.05
C GLY A 67 -1.98 -0.11 17.53
N VAL A 68 -2.05 -0.36 16.22
CA VAL A 68 -1.23 -1.41 15.59
C VAL A 68 0.20 -0.87 15.52
N GLU A 69 1.11 -1.45 16.30
CA GLU A 69 2.51 -0.99 16.41
C GLU A 69 3.19 -0.79 15.04
N GLY A 70 2.89 -1.66 14.07
CA GLY A 70 3.41 -1.54 12.69
C GLY A 70 2.90 -0.31 11.94
N ASN A 71 1.64 0.09 12.16
CA ASN A 71 1.07 1.29 11.54
C ASN A 71 1.63 2.56 12.20
N GLU A 72 1.79 2.56 13.52
CA GLU A 72 2.41 3.68 14.25
C GLU A 72 3.86 3.89 13.83
N LEU A 73 4.62 2.80 13.62
CA LEU A 73 5.98 2.88 13.10
C LEU A 73 6.00 3.42 11.66
N ALA A 74 5.10 2.95 10.79
CA ALA A 74 4.99 3.44 9.42
C ALA A 74 4.63 4.94 9.37
N ASP A 75 3.65 5.37 10.16
CA ASP A 75 3.24 6.79 10.27
C ASP A 75 4.37 7.66 10.81
N LYS A 76 5.10 7.17 11.80
CA LYS A 76 6.28 7.86 12.34
C LYS A 76 7.36 8.02 11.28
N LEU A 77 7.70 6.95 10.55
CA LEU A 77 8.73 6.98 9.50
C LEU A 77 8.31 7.93 8.35
N ALA A 78 7.05 7.88 7.93
CA ALA A 78 6.52 8.79 6.92
C ALA A 78 6.56 10.26 7.40
N GLY A 79 6.17 10.52 8.65
CA GLY A 79 6.25 11.84 9.25
C GLY A 79 7.68 12.38 9.40
N GLU A 80 8.65 11.51 9.68
CA GLU A 80 10.08 11.86 9.72
C GLU A 80 10.63 12.16 8.33
N ALA A 81 10.21 11.43 7.30
CA ALA A 81 10.60 11.68 5.91
C ALA A 81 10.08 13.04 5.41
N LEU A 82 8.83 13.40 5.75
CA LEU A 82 8.26 14.71 5.41
C LEU A 82 9.00 15.88 6.08
N LYS A 83 9.53 15.69 7.29
CA LYS A 83 10.33 16.71 8.00
C LYS A 83 11.75 16.89 7.46
N LYS A 84 12.25 15.95 6.66
CA LYS A 84 13.59 15.99 6.06
C LYS A 84 13.61 16.56 4.64
N LEU A 85 12.45 16.88 4.06
CA LEU A 85 12.38 17.58 2.78
C LEU A 85 12.70 19.07 3.00
N PRO A 86 13.72 19.63 2.32
CA PRO A 86 14.12 21.04 2.44
C PRO A 86 13.07 22.02 1.89
#